data_AF-A4JL34-F1
#
_entry.id   AF-A4JL34-F1
#
_cell.length_a   1.000
_cell.length_b   1.000
_cell.length_c   1.000
_cell.angle_alpha   90.00
_cell.angle_beta   90.00
_cell.angle_gamma   90.00
#
_symmetry.space_group_name_H-M   'P 1'
#
loop_
_entity.id
_entity.type
_entity.pdbx_description
1 polymer ?
#
loop_
_entity_poly.entity_id
_entity_poly.type
_entity_poly.pdbx_seq_one_letter_code
_entity_poly.pdbx_strand_id
1 'polypeptide(L)'
;MTAAATARLPGAPEQTTMTAEAGATMNEPGRTLYVGELLQELGMSAQDEVALHHPMMFGEILGRERVEQLAAAAAGVFAAIEPQHAWRGADIGGREWHGRFEDRQIRGVTVARRSGTRIEVDIFLGSFPAPVRRALYDASRDLVDVDAWVLPAEVNTALPPIPDDEVLDAKLPFGITDEMFLTSPVACKPIRGRADVERVCGHSIAVYGGRASGPRLSAGATTLSLWTGEVGGLPLEVANVICWEDERNVRSMAMAMRPWPVVALFQARMRARTLPFLDPSYFEADAEPESASGDGVTRAQLREV
;
A
#
# COMPACT_ATOMS: atom_id res chain seq x y z
N MET A 1 7.95 -30.06 89.29
CA MET A 1 8.61 -31.01 88.36
C MET A 1 7.71 -31.16 87.16
N THR A 2 8.05 -30.51 86.04
CA THR A 2 7.29 -30.60 84.79
C THR A 2 8.27 -30.33 83.65
N ALA A 3 8.41 -31.31 82.78
CA ALA A 3 9.37 -31.33 81.68
C ALA A 3 8.80 -30.66 80.41
N ALA A 4 9.73 -30.16 79.60
CA ALA A 4 9.55 -29.38 78.39
C ALA A 4 8.94 -30.17 77.21
N ALA A 5 8.30 -29.44 76.29
CA ALA A 5 8.05 -29.89 74.92
C ALA A 5 8.27 -28.75 73.92
N THR A 6 9.03 -29.07 72.89
CA THR A 6 9.68 -28.19 71.90
C THR A 6 8.75 -27.85 70.74
N ALA A 7 8.91 -26.64 70.20
CA ALA A 7 8.18 -26.08 69.05
C ALA A 7 8.57 -26.70 67.70
N ARG A 8 7.63 -26.67 66.72
CA ARG A 8 7.92 -26.60 65.26
C ARG A 8 6.91 -25.69 64.55
N LEU A 9 7.45 -24.98 63.56
CA LEU A 9 6.89 -23.90 62.73
C LEU A 9 5.87 -24.36 61.68
N PRO A 10 5.04 -23.42 61.12
CA PRO A 10 3.92 -23.71 60.23
C PRO A 10 4.32 -23.89 58.75
N GLY A 11 3.61 -24.79 58.06
CA GLY A 11 3.74 -25.08 56.63
C GLY A 11 3.05 -24.05 55.72
N ALA A 12 3.57 -23.94 54.50
CA ALA A 12 3.23 -22.98 53.44
C ALA A 12 1.80 -23.13 52.87
N PRO A 13 1.21 -22.07 52.27
CA PRO A 13 -0.14 -22.12 51.70
C PRO A 13 -0.17 -22.77 50.31
N GLU A 14 -1.28 -23.46 50.06
CA GLU A 14 -1.63 -24.18 48.84
C GLU A 14 -1.77 -23.24 47.63
N GLN A 15 -1.19 -23.66 46.50
CA GLN A 15 -1.38 -23.03 45.19
C GLN A 15 -2.76 -23.40 44.64
N THR A 16 -3.65 -22.43 44.52
CA THR A 16 -4.91 -22.55 43.78
C THR A 16 -4.65 -22.31 42.29
N THR A 17 -4.69 -23.37 41.50
CA THR A 17 -4.66 -23.30 40.03
C THR A 17 -6.04 -22.89 39.52
N MET A 18 -6.16 -21.68 38.95
CA MET A 18 -7.35 -21.29 38.19
C MET A 18 -7.20 -21.72 36.73
N THR A 19 -8.06 -22.65 36.30
CA THR A 19 -8.31 -23.03 34.92
C THR A 19 -8.93 -21.87 34.14
N ALA A 20 -8.30 -21.48 33.03
CA ALA A 20 -8.84 -20.52 32.08
C ALA A 20 -9.96 -21.17 31.26
N GLU A 21 -11.17 -20.62 31.35
CA GLU A 21 -12.26 -20.94 30.43
C GLU A 21 -12.02 -20.22 29.09
N ALA A 22 -11.99 -21.03 28.02
CA ALA A 22 -11.97 -20.58 26.64
C ALA A 22 -13.37 -20.09 26.24
N GLY A 23 -13.48 -18.90 25.66
CA GLY A 23 -14.78 -18.43 25.16
C GLY A 23 -14.92 -16.95 24.85
N ALA A 24 -13.89 -16.30 24.30
CA ALA A 24 -14.04 -15.08 23.52
C ALA A 24 -12.79 -14.93 22.66
N THR A 25 -12.90 -15.18 21.36
CA THR A 25 -11.91 -14.70 20.39
C THR A 25 -11.98 -13.17 20.40
N MET A 26 -11.20 -12.56 21.29
CA MET A 26 -10.85 -11.15 21.16
C MET A 26 -10.12 -11.02 19.83
N ASN A 27 -10.69 -10.27 18.90
CA ASN A 27 -9.98 -9.78 17.72
C ASN A 27 -8.61 -9.26 18.17
N GLU A 28 -7.52 -9.83 17.66
CA GLU A 28 -6.19 -9.32 17.93
C GLU A 28 -6.15 -7.82 17.58
N PRO A 29 -5.93 -6.91 18.55
CA PRO A 29 -5.79 -5.50 18.26
C PRO A 29 -4.46 -5.31 17.52
N GLY A 30 -4.53 -5.16 16.18
CA GLY A 30 -3.32 -4.98 15.37
C GLY A 30 -3.46 -5.09 13.84
N ARG A 31 -4.65 -5.31 13.27
CA ARG A 31 -4.79 -5.55 11.82
C ARG A 31 -5.85 -4.65 11.16
N THR A 32 -5.56 -3.36 11.04
CA THR A 32 -6.45 -2.40 10.35
C THR A 32 -5.72 -1.50 9.37
N LEU A 33 -4.51 -1.87 8.92
CA LEU A 33 -3.67 -1.00 8.07
C LEU A 33 -3.58 0.44 8.62
N TYR A 34 -3.61 0.57 9.95
CA TYR A 34 -3.62 1.83 10.70
C TYR A 34 -4.81 2.77 10.48
N VAL A 35 -5.89 2.31 9.84
CA VAL A 35 -7.08 3.13 9.58
C VAL A 35 -7.68 3.63 10.89
N GLY A 36 -7.95 2.74 11.84
CA GLY A 36 -8.57 3.12 13.13
C GLY A 36 -7.70 4.09 13.95
N GLU A 37 -6.39 3.89 13.96
CA GLU A 37 -5.44 4.78 14.65
C GLU A 37 -5.45 6.18 14.04
N LEU A 38 -5.42 6.27 12.70
CA LEU A 38 -5.44 7.55 11.99
C LEU A 38 -6.77 8.29 12.21
N LEU A 39 -7.90 7.59 12.19
CA LEU A 39 -9.21 8.18 12.50
C LEU A 39 -9.23 8.73 13.94
N GLN A 40 -8.70 7.98 14.91
CA GLN A 40 -8.61 8.43 16.29
C GLN A 40 -7.71 9.67 16.44
N GLU A 41 -6.57 9.69 15.74
CA GLU A 41 -5.63 10.82 15.77
C GLU A 41 -6.22 12.11 15.20
N LEU A 42 -7.09 11.99 14.20
CA LEU A 42 -7.83 13.13 13.62
C LEU A 42 -9.08 13.51 14.43
N GLY A 43 -9.24 12.94 15.63
CA GLY A 43 -10.36 13.26 16.52
C GLY A 43 -11.71 12.89 15.93
N MET A 44 -11.81 11.77 15.20
CA MET A 44 -13.06 11.31 14.60
C MET A 44 -14.18 11.25 15.64
N SER A 45 -15.33 11.79 15.28
CA SER A 45 -16.56 11.81 16.06
C SER A 45 -17.69 11.04 15.36
N ALA A 46 -18.78 10.76 16.06
CA ALA A 46 -19.94 10.07 15.48
C ALA A 46 -20.67 10.88 14.39
N GLN A 47 -20.40 12.19 14.30
CA GLN A 47 -20.98 13.08 13.28
C GLN A 47 -20.14 13.12 12.00
N ASP A 48 -18.93 12.55 12.04
CA ASP A 48 -18.03 12.60 10.89
C ASP A 48 -18.43 11.56 9.84
N GLU A 49 -18.41 12.00 8.58
CA GLU A 49 -18.52 11.11 7.43
C GLU A 49 -17.13 10.55 7.10
N VAL A 50 -17.01 9.23 7.08
CA VAL A 50 -15.73 8.56 6.77
C VAL A 50 -15.83 7.92 5.39
N ALA A 51 -14.86 8.22 4.54
CA ALA A 51 -14.71 7.65 3.20
C ALA A 51 -13.41 6.85 3.12
N LEU A 52 -13.44 5.69 2.44
CA LEU A 52 -12.26 4.89 2.13
C LEU A 52 -12.05 4.76 0.63
N HIS A 53 -10.85 5.12 0.23
CA HIS A 53 -10.24 4.87 -1.05
C HIS A 53 -9.36 3.62 -0.92
N HIS A 54 -9.85 2.47 -1.41
CA HIS A 54 -9.17 1.16 -1.34
C HIS A 54 -8.24 0.93 -2.55
N PRO A 55 -7.03 0.31 -2.40
CA PRO A 55 -5.98 0.32 -3.43
C PRO A 55 -6.36 -0.39 -4.72
N MET A 56 -7.34 -1.28 -4.70
CA MET A 56 -7.71 -2.11 -5.84
C MET A 56 -8.89 -1.59 -6.68
N MET A 57 -9.60 -0.56 -6.22
CA MET A 57 -10.89 -0.16 -6.80
C MET A 57 -10.97 1.36 -7.07
N PHE A 58 -11.81 1.72 -8.04
CA PHE A 58 -12.26 3.09 -8.28
C PHE A 58 -13.29 3.55 -7.25
N GLY A 59 -13.41 4.86 -7.11
CA GLY A 59 -14.38 5.47 -6.22
C GLY A 59 -14.06 5.26 -4.74
N GLU A 60 -15.06 5.56 -3.92
CA GLU A 60 -14.95 5.57 -2.47
C GLU A 60 -16.04 4.72 -1.81
N ILE A 61 -15.71 4.18 -0.65
CA ILE A 61 -16.65 3.51 0.24
C ILE A 61 -17.00 4.47 1.38
N LEU A 62 -18.28 4.79 1.48
CA LEU A 62 -18.80 5.68 2.51
C LEU A 62 -19.31 4.92 3.73
N GLY A 63 -19.10 5.52 4.90
CA GLY A 63 -19.61 5.06 6.18
C GLY A 63 -18.58 4.32 7.00
N ARG A 64 -18.42 4.75 8.25
CA ARG A 64 -17.40 4.24 9.18
C ARG A 64 -17.35 2.72 9.27
N GLU A 65 -18.48 2.06 9.46
CA GLU A 65 -18.55 0.60 9.61
C GLU A 65 -18.03 -0.11 8.35
N ARG A 66 -18.44 0.35 7.16
CA ARG A 66 -17.98 -0.23 5.88
C ARG A 66 -16.49 0.02 5.66
N VAL A 67 -16.01 1.21 6.02
CA VAL A 67 -14.58 1.56 5.97
C VAL A 67 -13.76 0.64 6.87
N GLU A 68 -14.17 0.47 8.13
CA GLU A 68 -13.49 -0.41 9.10
C GLU A 68 -13.54 -1.87 8.63
N GLN A 69 -14.67 -2.34 8.11
CA GLN A 69 -14.84 -3.70 7.59
C GLN A 69 -13.91 -3.98 6.40
N LEU A 70 -13.87 -3.07 5.42
CA LEU A 70 -13.03 -3.23 4.22
C LEU A 70 -11.54 -3.10 4.55
N ALA A 71 -11.18 -2.17 5.45
CA ALA A 71 -9.80 -2.06 5.93
C ALA A 71 -9.35 -3.32 6.67
N ALA A 72 -10.23 -3.92 7.49
CA ALA A 72 -9.96 -5.18 8.18
C ALA A 72 -9.83 -6.37 7.20
N ALA A 73 -10.70 -6.44 6.18
CA ALA A 73 -10.62 -7.45 5.13
C ALA A 73 -9.28 -7.36 4.37
N ALA A 74 -8.89 -6.16 3.95
CA ALA A 74 -7.60 -5.93 3.31
C ALA A 74 -6.40 -6.24 4.22
N ALA A 75 -6.48 -5.89 5.51
CA ALA A 75 -5.46 -6.23 6.50
C ALA A 75 -5.33 -7.75 6.71
N GLY A 76 -6.44 -8.48 6.64
CA GLY A 76 -6.50 -9.93 6.84
C GLY A 76 -5.73 -10.73 5.79
N VAL A 77 -5.40 -10.14 4.65
CA VAL A 77 -4.54 -10.73 3.61
C VAL A 77 -3.10 -10.89 4.11
N PHE A 78 -2.66 -10.06 5.05
CA PHE A 78 -1.29 -10.07 5.56
C PHE A 78 -1.18 -10.87 6.86
N ALA A 79 -0.17 -11.73 6.94
CA ALA A 79 0.12 -12.52 8.12
C ALA A 79 0.67 -11.66 9.29
N ALA A 80 1.33 -10.56 8.96
CA ALA A 80 1.81 -9.55 9.90
C ALA A 80 1.86 -8.20 9.20
N ILE A 81 1.67 -7.10 9.94
CA ILE A 81 1.79 -5.73 9.44
C ILE A 81 2.66 -4.96 10.44
N GLU A 82 3.77 -4.40 9.97
CA GLU A 82 4.74 -3.69 10.80
C GLU A 82 4.80 -2.21 10.41
N PRO A 83 4.80 -1.29 11.40
CA PRO A 83 4.92 0.13 11.12
C PRO A 83 6.36 0.46 10.75
N GLN A 84 6.55 1.40 9.82
CA GLN A 84 7.88 1.86 9.40
C GLN A 84 8.07 3.33 9.71
N HIS A 85 7.14 4.16 9.24
CA HIS A 85 7.19 5.61 9.45
C HIS A 85 5.80 6.13 9.77
N ALA A 86 5.76 7.23 10.53
CA ALA A 86 4.55 7.92 10.89
C ALA A 86 4.72 9.42 10.63
N TRP A 87 3.71 10.02 10.00
CA TRP A 87 3.64 11.45 9.78
C TRP A 87 2.34 12.00 10.36
N ARG A 88 2.42 13.21 10.92
CA ARG A 88 1.28 13.90 11.54
C ARG A 88 1.28 15.37 11.13
N GLY A 89 0.11 15.85 10.76
CA GLY A 89 -0.24 17.26 10.63
C GLY A 89 -1.53 17.53 11.42
N ALA A 90 -2.03 18.77 11.37
CA ALA A 90 -3.24 19.15 12.10
C ALA A 90 -4.49 18.39 11.62
N ASP A 91 -4.67 18.31 10.30
CA ASP A 91 -5.86 17.70 9.66
C ASP A 91 -5.47 16.52 8.75
N ILE A 92 -4.29 15.93 8.92
CA ILE A 92 -3.80 14.83 8.09
C ILE A 92 -2.82 13.96 8.87
N GLY A 93 -2.92 12.64 8.69
CA GLY A 93 -1.97 11.68 9.22
C GLY A 93 -1.57 10.66 8.16
N GLY A 94 -0.35 10.13 8.26
CA GLY A 94 0.15 9.09 7.36
C GLY A 94 0.88 7.99 8.13
N ARG A 95 0.76 6.75 7.63
CA ARG A 95 1.49 5.58 8.11
C ARG A 95 2.06 4.82 6.93
N GLU A 96 3.36 4.59 6.95
CA GLU A 96 3.97 3.58 6.10
C GLU A 96 4.07 2.28 6.88
N TRP A 97 3.79 1.19 6.19
CA TRP A 97 3.75 -0.14 6.77
C TRP A 97 4.27 -1.20 5.81
N HIS A 98 4.73 -2.30 6.38
CA HIS A 98 5.18 -3.49 5.67
C HIS A 98 4.30 -4.68 6.08
N GLY A 99 3.53 -5.20 5.12
CA GLY A 99 2.70 -6.38 5.28
C GLY A 99 3.43 -7.63 4.80
N ARG A 100 3.44 -8.70 5.58
CA ARG A 100 3.96 -10.01 5.16
C ARG A 100 2.87 -10.81 4.45
N PHE A 101 3.08 -11.13 3.18
CA PHE A 101 2.23 -12.00 2.38
C PHE A 101 3.06 -13.18 1.92
N GLU A 102 2.76 -14.38 2.41
CA GLU A 102 3.57 -15.58 2.16
C GLU A 102 5.05 -15.35 2.54
N ASP A 103 5.96 -15.47 1.56
CA ASP A 103 7.40 -15.23 1.66
C ASP A 103 7.82 -13.80 1.26
N ARG A 104 6.85 -12.93 0.93
CA ARG A 104 7.08 -11.58 0.42
C ARG A 104 6.71 -10.52 1.43
N GLN A 105 7.42 -9.39 1.33
CA GLN A 105 7.07 -8.16 2.01
C GLN A 105 6.40 -7.20 1.03
N ILE A 106 5.18 -6.78 1.34
CA ILE A 106 4.42 -5.80 0.58
C ILE A 106 4.43 -4.50 1.36
N ARG A 107 4.95 -3.46 0.72
CA ARG A 107 4.93 -2.11 1.26
C ARG A 107 3.57 -1.46 0.99
N GLY A 108 3.07 -0.69 1.94
CA GLY A 108 1.92 0.18 1.72
C GLY A 108 2.00 1.47 2.51
N VAL A 109 1.12 2.40 2.15
CA VAL A 109 0.94 3.68 2.85
C VAL A 109 -0.54 3.87 3.09
N THR A 110 -0.91 4.20 4.31
CA THR A 110 -2.27 4.63 4.68
C THR A 110 -2.22 6.11 5.05
N VAL A 111 -3.13 6.90 4.49
CA VAL A 111 -3.27 8.33 4.77
C VAL A 111 -4.70 8.59 5.22
N ALA A 112 -4.90 9.44 6.22
CA ALA A 112 -6.20 10.00 6.54
C ALA A 112 -6.14 11.52 6.48
N ARG A 113 -7.16 12.15 5.89
CA ARG A 113 -7.28 13.60 5.69
C ARG A 113 -8.64 14.07 6.18
N ARG A 114 -8.66 15.13 6.99
CA ARG A 114 -9.88 15.76 7.48
C ARG A 114 -10.19 17.03 6.67
N SER A 115 -11.45 17.18 6.27
CA SER A 115 -12.00 18.39 5.67
C SER A 115 -13.37 18.66 6.28
N GLY A 116 -13.43 19.57 7.26
CA GLY A 116 -14.66 19.83 8.03
C GLY A 116 -15.10 18.60 8.84
N THR A 117 -16.25 18.04 8.50
CA THR A 117 -16.82 16.81 9.10
C THR A 117 -16.52 15.56 8.28
N ARG A 118 -15.77 15.67 7.19
CA ARG A 118 -15.41 14.53 6.35
C ARG A 118 -13.99 14.08 6.64
N ILE A 119 -13.77 12.78 6.78
CA ILE A 119 -12.46 12.16 6.89
C ILE A 119 -12.28 11.16 5.75
N GLU A 120 -11.32 11.41 4.87
CA GLU A 120 -10.98 10.55 3.75
C GLU A 120 -9.77 9.73 4.10
N VAL A 121 -9.87 8.41 3.91
CA VAL A 121 -8.80 7.45 4.16
C VAL A 121 -8.36 6.86 2.83
N ASP A 122 -7.08 6.93 2.53
CA ASP A 122 -6.49 6.41 1.31
C ASP A 122 -5.48 5.31 1.65
N ILE A 123 -5.64 4.14 1.04
CA ILE A 123 -4.66 3.05 1.13
C ILE A 123 -3.98 2.90 -0.24
N PHE A 124 -2.65 2.95 -0.23
CA PHE A 124 -1.76 2.80 -1.39
C PHE A 124 -0.88 1.57 -1.22
N LEU A 125 -0.55 0.88 -2.33
CA LEU A 125 0.40 -0.25 -2.31
C LEU A 125 1.64 0.05 -3.14
N GLY A 126 2.79 -0.39 -2.62
CA GLY A 126 4.11 -0.23 -3.22
C GLY A 126 4.44 -1.28 -4.28
N SER A 127 3.62 -2.33 -4.40
CA SER A 127 3.66 -3.33 -5.47
C SER A 127 2.33 -4.09 -5.49
N PHE A 128 2.02 -4.72 -6.63
CA PHE A 128 0.76 -5.45 -6.83
C PHE A 128 0.97 -6.84 -7.44
N PRO A 129 1.69 -7.75 -6.75
CA PRO A 129 1.85 -9.11 -7.25
C PRO A 129 0.52 -9.80 -7.51
N ALA A 130 0.44 -10.61 -8.58
CA ALA A 130 -0.79 -11.32 -8.92
C ALA A 130 -1.44 -12.08 -7.73
N PRO A 131 -0.68 -12.80 -6.88
CA PRO A 131 -1.25 -13.44 -5.68
C PRO A 131 -1.86 -12.45 -4.68
N VAL A 132 -1.18 -11.32 -4.43
CA VAL A 132 -1.65 -10.27 -3.51
C VAL A 132 -2.92 -9.62 -4.05
N ARG A 133 -2.95 -9.31 -5.36
CA ARG A 133 -4.15 -8.76 -6.02
C ARG A 133 -5.34 -9.68 -5.88
N ARG A 134 -5.12 -10.98 -6.12
CA ARG A 134 -6.17 -12.00 -6.00
C ARG A 134 -6.69 -12.08 -4.57
N ALA A 135 -5.79 -12.14 -3.59
CA ALA A 135 -6.17 -12.20 -2.18
C ALA A 135 -6.94 -10.95 -1.73
N LEU A 136 -6.53 -9.75 -2.15
CA LEU A 136 -7.25 -8.51 -1.85
C LEU A 136 -8.63 -8.45 -2.49
N TYR A 137 -8.75 -8.92 -3.74
CA TYR A 137 -10.04 -9.06 -4.41
C TYR A 137 -10.94 -10.05 -3.68
N ASP A 138 -10.48 -11.27 -3.43
CA ASP A 138 -11.30 -12.31 -2.78
C ASP A 138 -11.73 -11.90 -1.36
N ALA A 139 -10.89 -11.17 -0.62
CA ALA A 139 -11.23 -10.65 0.69
C ALA A 139 -12.31 -9.54 0.67
N SER A 140 -12.47 -8.86 -0.45
CA SER A 140 -13.23 -7.60 -0.53
C SER A 140 -14.41 -7.63 -1.50
N ARG A 141 -14.47 -8.61 -2.40
CA ARG A 141 -15.44 -8.67 -3.52
C ARG A 141 -16.90 -8.66 -3.07
N ASP A 142 -17.21 -9.17 -1.89
CA ASP A 142 -18.58 -9.19 -1.36
C ASP A 142 -18.98 -7.87 -0.70
N LEU A 143 -18.04 -6.92 -0.56
CA LEU A 143 -18.23 -5.61 0.09
C LEU A 143 -18.27 -4.43 -0.89
N VAL A 144 -17.85 -4.68 -2.13
CA VAL A 144 -17.60 -3.67 -3.16
C VAL A 144 -18.29 -4.09 -4.45
N ASP A 145 -18.91 -3.14 -5.14
CA ASP A 145 -19.54 -3.37 -6.43
C ASP A 145 -18.52 -3.87 -7.47
N VAL A 146 -18.94 -4.80 -8.33
CA VAL A 146 -18.09 -5.42 -9.35
C VAL A 146 -17.52 -4.38 -10.32
N ASP A 147 -18.30 -3.36 -10.66
CA ASP A 147 -17.90 -2.28 -11.57
C ASP A 147 -16.72 -1.45 -11.03
N ALA A 148 -16.55 -1.38 -9.70
CA ALA A 148 -15.48 -0.61 -9.09
C ALA A 148 -14.08 -1.23 -9.32
N TRP A 149 -14.01 -2.50 -9.73
CA TRP A 149 -12.77 -3.24 -9.92
C TRP A 149 -12.23 -3.18 -11.35
N VAL A 150 -13.07 -2.74 -12.30
CA VAL A 150 -12.81 -2.90 -13.73
C VAL A 150 -12.46 -1.56 -14.36
N LEU A 151 -11.48 -1.59 -15.27
CA LEU A 151 -11.15 -0.43 -16.10
C LEU A 151 -12.31 -0.15 -17.06
N PRO A 152 -12.83 1.10 -17.15
CA PRO A 152 -13.89 1.44 -18.09
C PRO A 152 -13.51 1.08 -19.54
N ALA A 153 -14.47 0.56 -20.30
CA ALA A 153 -14.22 -0.02 -21.63
C ALA A 153 -13.73 1.01 -22.66
N GLU A 154 -14.02 2.28 -22.45
CA GLU A 154 -13.66 3.41 -23.32
C GLU A 154 -12.19 3.84 -23.14
N VAL A 155 -11.51 3.35 -22.10
CA VAL A 155 -10.13 3.74 -21.78
C VAL A 155 -9.18 3.12 -22.79
N ASN A 156 -8.35 3.96 -23.41
CA ASN A 156 -7.33 3.49 -24.33
C ASN A 156 -6.20 2.76 -23.60
N THR A 157 -6.18 1.43 -23.74
CA THR A 157 -5.15 0.55 -23.19
C THR A 157 -3.97 0.31 -24.12
N ALA A 158 -4.00 0.85 -25.35
CA ALA A 158 -2.90 0.71 -26.29
C ALA A 158 -1.62 1.35 -25.75
N LEU A 159 -0.49 0.71 -26.06
CA LEU A 159 0.82 1.27 -25.78
C LEU A 159 1.07 2.44 -26.75
N PRO A 160 1.35 3.66 -26.25
CA PRO A 160 1.72 4.77 -27.12
C PRO A 160 3.06 4.45 -27.82
N PRO A 161 3.30 5.01 -29.01
CA PRO A 161 4.60 4.87 -29.67
C PRO A 161 5.69 5.49 -28.79
N ILE A 162 6.85 4.83 -28.74
CA ILE A 162 8.01 5.24 -27.93
C ILE A 162 9.15 5.53 -28.92
N PRO A 163 9.65 6.77 -29.01
CA PRO A 163 10.81 7.07 -29.84
C PRO A 163 12.07 6.38 -29.29
N ASP A 164 12.86 5.78 -30.18
CA ASP A 164 14.07 5.02 -29.80
C ASP A 164 15.18 5.91 -29.21
N ASP A 165 15.19 7.20 -29.57
CA ASP A 165 16.17 8.21 -29.14
C ASP A 165 15.62 9.18 -28.08
N GLU A 166 14.49 8.84 -27.45
CA GLU A 166 13.86 9.71 -26.46
C GLU A 166 14.74 9.88 -25.21
N VAL A 167 15.17 11.12 -24.95
CA VAL A 167 15.86 11.51 -23.72
C VAL A 167 14.93 12.39 -22.90
N LEU A 168 14.57 11.91 -21.71
CA LEU A 168 13.60 12.56 -20.83
C LEU A 168 14.27 13.11 -19.57
N ASP A 169 13.95 14.36 -19.24
CA ASP A 169 14.33 14.98 -17.97
C ASP A 169 13.48 14.39 -16.83
N ALA A 170 14.14 13.94 -15.77
CA ALA A 170 13.52 13.41 -14.56
C ALA A 170 12.70 14.46 -13.78
N LYS A 171 12.93 15.75 -14.02
CA LYS A 171 12.26 16.91 -13.38
C LYS A 171 12.11 16.76 -11.87
N LEU A 172 13.13 16.17 -11.23
CA LEU A 172 13.17 16.00 -9.79
C LEU A 172 13.43 17.37 -9.14
N PRO A 173 12.61 17.80 -8.16
CA PRO A 173 12.79 19.10 -7.51
C PRO A 173 13.89 19.07 -6.42
N PHE A 174 14.73 18.03 -6.42
CA PHE A 174 15.78 17.76 -5.45
C PHE A 174 16.94 17.02 -6.13
N GLY A 175 18.12 17.08 -5.51
CA GLY A 175 19.25 16.23 -5.91
C GLY A 175 19.03 14.79 -5.44
N ILE A 176 19.69 13.84 -6.12
CA ILE A 176 19.75 12.44 -5.67
C ILE A 176 21.21 11.98 -5.54
N THR A 177 21.48 11.13 -4.56
CA THR A 177 22.82 10.56 -4.34
C THR A 177 23.20 9.59 -5.45
N ASP A 178 24.50 9.30 -5.60
CA ASP A 178 24.95 8.30 -6.59
C ASP A 178 24.43 6.89 -6.28
N GLU A 179 24.26 6.57 -4.99
CA GLU A 179 23.74 5.29 -4.48
C GLU A 179 22.20 5.27 -4.34
N MET A 180 21.51 6.26 -4.90
CA MET A 180 20.05 6.38 -4.82
C MET A 180 19.36 5.07 -5.20
N PHE A 181 18.33 4.68 -4.45
CA PHE A 181 17.45 3.59 -4.86
C PHE A 181 15.98 4.00 -4.86
N LEU A 182 15.27 3.50 -5.86
CA LEU A 182 13.86 3.72 -6.10
C LEU A 182 13.09 2.40 -6.00
N THR A 183 12.14 2.33 -5.06
CA THR A 183 11.13 1.26 -5.04
C THR A 183 9.89 1.74 -5.79
N SER A 184 9.50 1.01 -6.83
CA SER A 184 8.41 1.40 -7.73
C SER A 184 7.32 0.32 -7.80
N PRO A 185 6.02 0.68 -7.82
CA PRO A 185 4.90 -0.26 -7.99
C PRO A 185 4.93 -1.10 -9.27
N VAL A 186 5.74 -0.70 -10.24
CA VAL A 186 5.88 -1.41 -11.52
C VAL A 186 7.10 -2.33 -11.58
N ALA A 187 7.93 -2.35 -10.53
CA ALA A 187 9.15 -3.14 -10.46
C ALA A 187 9.14 -4.08 -9.24
N CYS A 188 9.56 -5.34 -9.43
CA CYS A 188 9.61 -6.34 -8.36
C CYS A 188 10.85 -6.22 -7.47
N LYS A 189 11.83 -5.38 -7.85
CA LYS A 189 13.04 -5.08 -7.07
C LYS A 189 13.44 -3.60 -7.20
N PRO A 190 14.19 -3.03 -6.24
CA PRO A 190 14.60 -1.63 -6.29
C PRO A 190 15.50 -1.33 -7.50
N ILE A 191 15.24 -0.21 -8.16
CA ILE A 191 16.13 0.37 -9.17
C ILE A 191 17.23 1.13 -8.44
N ARG A 192 18.49 0.95 -8.84
CA ARG A 192 19.65 1.48 -8.10
C ARG A 192 20.55 2.32 -9.01
N GLY A 193 21.10 3.38 -8.45
CA GLY A 193 22.03 4.28 -9.12
C GLY A 193 21.34 5.50 -9.70
N ARG A 194 21.99 6.67 -9.59
CA ARG A 194 21.47 7.95 -10.08
C ARG A 194 20.93 7.87 -11.52
N ALA A 195 21.74 7.33 -12.44
CA ALA A 195 21.40 7.32 -13.86
C ALA A 195 20.12 6.53 -14.19
N ASP A 196 19.97 5.33 -13.64
CA ASP A 196 18.79 4.50 -13.87
C ASP A 196 17.55 5.10 -13.18
N VAL A 197 17.72 5.66 -11.98
CA VAL A 197 16.63 6.32 -11.26
C VAL A 197 16.14 7.56 -12.03
N GLU A 198 17.04 8.43 -12.48
CA GLU A 198 16.69 9.60 -13.31
C GLU A 198 15.98 9.18 -14.58
N ARG A 199 16.51 8.19 -15.29
CA ARG A 199 15.92 7.70 -16.54
C ARG A 199 14.51 7.15 -16.32
N VAL A 200 14.31 6.32 -15.29
CA VAL A 200 12.97 5.80 -14.94
C VAL A 200 12.03 6.92 -14.53
N CYS A 201 12.48 7.90 -13.76
CA CYS A 201 11.66 9.07 -13.39
C CYS A 201 11.26 9.88 -14.62
N GLY A 202 12.16 10.11 -15.58
CA GLY A 202 11.84 10.78 -16.85
C GLY A 202 10.76 10.03 -17.64
N HIS A 203 10.91 8.72 -17.82
CA HIS A 203 9.89 7.91 -18.49
C HIS A 203 8.56 7.86 -17.73
N SER A 204 8.58 7.90 -16.39
CA SER A 204 7.34 7.94 -15.60
C SER A 204 6.52 9.21 -15.90
N ILE A 205 7.17 10.37 -16.03
CA ILE A 205 6.52 11.64 -16.39
C ILE A 205 5.88 11.54 -17.79
N ALA A 206 6.55 10.89 -18.75
CA ALA A 206 5.97 10.69 -20.07
C ALA A 206 4.74 9.76 -20.08
N VAL A 207 4.54 8.95 -19.03
CA VAL A 207 3.35 8.08 -18.88
C VAL A 207 2.22 8.79 -18.16
N TYR A 208 2.48 9.44 -17.02
CA TYR A 208 1.43 10.10 -16.23
C TYR A 208 1.18 11.56 -16.61
N GLY A 209 2.00 12.12 -17.51
CA GLY A 209 1.91 13.51 -17.96
C GLY A 209 2.18 14.52 -16.86
N GLY A 210 1.25 15.46 -16.67
CA GLY A 210 1.30 16.42 -15.58
C GLY A 210 1.00 15.78 -14.23
N ARG A 211 1.42 16.44 -13.14
CA ARG A 211 1.03 16.06 -11.78
C ARG A 211 0.39 17.23 -11.05
N ALA A 212 -0.71 16.96 -10.37
CA ALA A 212 -1.29 17.85 -9.37
C ALA A 212 -0.62 17.56 -8.02
N SER A 213 0.09 18.56 -7.48
CA SER A 213 0.73 18.44 -6.17
C SER A 213 -0.31 18.34 -5.07
N GLY A 214 -0.18 17.34 -4.19
CA GLY A 214 -0.96 17.19 -2.97
C GLY A 214 -0.15 17.55 -1.72
N PRO A 215 -0.68 17.21 -0.52
CA PRO A 215 -0.03 17.47 0.74
C PRO A 215 1.36 16.80 0.87
N ARG A 216 2.23 17.44 1.64
CA ARG A 216 3.53 16.90 2.04
C ARG A 216 3.65 16.94 3.55
N LEU A 217 4.09 15.84 4.16
CA LEU A 217 4.34 15.73 5.58
C LEU A 217 5.77 15.24 5.81
N SER A 218 6.50 15.94 6.67
CA SER A 218 7.89 15.59 6.98
C SER A 218 8.02 15.21 8.45
N ALA A 219 8.83 14.19 8.73
CA ALA A 219 9.17 13.73 10.07
C ALA A 219 10.63 13.27 10.08
N GLY A 220 11.50 14.01 10.76
CA GLY A 220 12.95 13.79 10.70
C GLY A 220 13.46 13.81 9.25
N ALA A 221 14.25 12.80 8.89
CA ALA A 221 14.82 12.64 7.54
C ALA A 221 13.84 12.02 6.52
N THR A 222 12.54 11.93 6.82
CA THR A 222 11.55 11.32 5.92
C THR A 222 10.47 12.31 5.53
N THR A 223 9.96 12.18 4.31
CA THR A 223 8.83 12.97 3.82
C THR A 223 7.85 12.08 3.08
N LEU A 224 6.59 12.10 3.50
CA LEU A 224 5.47 11.62 2.70
C LEU A 224 5.00 12.74 1.77
N SER A 225 4.96 12.48 0.47
CA SER A 225 4.49 13.40 -0.56
C SER A 225 3.36 12.76 -1.36
N LEU A 226 2.21 13.41 -1.37
CA LEU A 226 1.03 12.96 -2.12
C LEU A 226 0.88 13.77 -3.40
N TRP A 227 0.45 13.14 -4.48
CA TRP A 227 0.14 13.80 -5.74
C TRP A 227 -0.73 12.91 -6.63
N THR A 228 -1.38 13.52 -7.61
CA THR A 228 -2.20 12.83 -8.59
C THR A 228 -1.67 13.10 -10.00
N GLY A 229 -1.44 12.05 -10.78
CA GLY A 229 -1.16 12.12 -12.21
C GLY A 229 -2.34 11.56 -13.01
N GLU A 230 -2.16 11.44 -14.33
CA GLU A 230 -3.20 10.92 -15.21
C GLU A 230 -2.66 9.85 -16.15
N VAL A 231 -3.29 8.69 -16.21
CA VAL A 231 -2.90 7.62 -17.14
C VAL A 231 -4.12 7.19 -17.94
N GLY A 232 -4.13 7.55 -19.23
CA GLY A 232 -5.25 7.20 -20.11
C GLY A 232 -6.56 7.91 -19.76
N GLY A 233 -6.49 9.18 -19.31
CA GLY A 233 -7.66 9.94 -18.89
C GLY A 233 -8.14 9.64 -17.47
N LEU A 234 -7.48 8.76 -16.73
CA LEU A 234 -7.87 8.35 -15.39
C LEU A 234 -6.87 8.80 -14.32
N PRO A 235 -7.34 9.16 -13.11
CA PRO A 235 -6.47 9.59 -12.03
C PRO A 235 -5.61 8.42 -11.53
N LEU A 236 -4.29 8.66 -11.49
CA LEU A 236 -3.33 7.83 -10.79
C LEU A 236 -2.89 8.58 -9.52
N GLU A 237 -3.30 8.11 -8.35
CA GLU A 237 -2.92 8.73 -7.09
C GLU A 237 -1.67 8.05 -6.53
N VAL A 238 -0.75 8.86 -6.02
CA VAL A 238 0.58 8.39 -5.63
C VAL A 238 0.98 8.95 -4.27
N ALA A 239 1.48 8.06 -3.41
CA ALA A 239 2.14 8.36 -2.17
C ALA A 239 3.64 8.02 -2.28
N ASN A 240 4.49 9.03 -2.26
CA ASN A 240 5.93 8.87 -2.24
C ASN A 240 6.45 9.03 -0.81
N VAL A 241 7.21 8.04 -0.33
CA VAL A 241 8.05 8.23 0.85
C VAL A 241 9.46 8.51 0.37
N ILE A 242 9.95 9.68 0.78
CA ILE A 242 11.25 10.23 0.39
C ILE A 242 12.12 10.20 1.65
N CYS A 243 13.26 9.54 1.57
CA CYS A 243 14.29 9.55 2.60
C CYS A 243 15.42 10.48 2.16
N TRP A 244 15.65 11.51 2.96
CA TRP A 244 16.67 12.52 2.73
C TRP A 244 18.01 12.05 3.29
N GLU A 245 19.08 12.32 2.54
CA GLU A 245 20.46 12.26 3.05
C GLU A 245 20.78 13.57 3.77
N ASP A 246 20.42 14.69 3.15
CA ASP A 246 20.59 16.05 3.65
C ASP A 246 19.43 16.95 3.18
N GLU A 247 19.52 18.26 3.44
CA GLU A 247 18.47 19.24 3.11
C GLU A 247 18.11 19.33 1.62
N ARG A 248 18.97 18.84 0.72
CA ARG A 248 18.81 18.97 -0.74
C ARG A 248 18.90 17.66 -1.49
N ASN A 249 19.48 16.62 -0.90
CA ASN A 249 19.74 15.34 -1.54
C ASN A 249 18.91 14.21 -0.94
N VAL A 250 18.30 13.43 -1.83
CA VAL A 250 17.53 12.23 -1.50
C VAL A 250 18.42 10.99 -1.67
N ARG A 251 18.40 10.09 -0.67
CA ARG A 251 19.08 8.78 -0.71
C ARG A 251 18.18 7.63 -1.15
N SER A 252 16.87 7.74 -0.89
CA SER A 252 15.92 6.75 -1.38
C SER A 252 14.52 7.32 -1.53
N MET A 253 13.77 6.73 -2.46
CA MET A 253 12.35 7.04 -2.67
C MET A 253 11.58 5.74 -2.87
N ALA A 254 10.43 5.64 -2.23
CA ALA A 254 9.53 4.50 -2.40
C ALA A 254 8.13 5.00 -2.75
N MET A 255 7.66 4.60 -3.92
CA MET A 255 6.35 5.00 -4.44
C MET A 255 5.31 3.93 -4.05
N ALA A 256 4.11 4.37 -3.69
CA ALA A 256 2.93 3.53 -3.59
C ALA A 256 1.80 4.20 -4.37
N MET A 257 0.99 3.41 -5.08
CA MET A 257 -0.01 3.93 -6.01
C MET A 257 -1.38 3.30 -5.79
N ARG A 258 -2.39 3.96 -6.34
CA ARG A 258 -3.79 3.49 -6.45
C ARG A 258 -4.48 4.23 -7.62
N PRO A 259 -5.62 3.73 -8.12
CA PRO A 259 -6.15 2.39 -7.91
C PRO A 259 -5.52 1.37 -8.89
N TRP A 260 -5.57 0.08 -8.54
CA TRP A 260 -4.93 -1.00 -9.31
C TRP A 260 -5.22 -0.97 -10.83
N PRO A 261 -6.46 -0.76 -11.31
CA PRO A 261 -6.70 -0.77 -12.76
C PRO A 261 -5.89 0.31 -13.52
N VAL A 262 -5.69 1.48 -12.90
CA VAL A 262 -4.84 2.55 -13.46
C VAL A 262 -3.37 2.23 -13.28
N VAL A 263 -2.98 1.64 -12.15
CA VAL A 263 -1.61 1.15 -11.90
C VAL A 263 -1.21 0.09 -12.92
N ALA A 264 -2.11 -0.82 -13.30
CA ALA A 264 -1.86 -1.84 -14.32
C ALA A 264 -1.57 -1.21 -15.70
N LEU A 265 -2.34 -0.18 -16.08
CA LEU A 265 -2.10 0.57 -17.31
C LEU A 265 -0.77 1.33 -17.25
N PHE A 266 -0.47 1.97 -16.11
CA PHE A 266 0.81 2.61 -15.86
C PHE A 266 1.97 1.61 -15.95
N GLN A 267 1.82 0.42 -15.36
CA GLN A 267 2.81 -0.66 -15.39
C GLN A 267 3.09 -1.15 -16.81
N ALA A 268 2.05 -1.39 -17.61
CA ALA A 268 2.20 -1.82 -19.00
C ALA A 268 2.98 -0.79 -19.83
N ARG A 269 2.64 0.50 -19.69
CA ARG A 269 3.31 1.60 -20.39
C ARG A 269 4.74 1.81 -19.88
N MET A 270 4.96 1.73 -18.57
CA MET A 270 6.30 1.81 -17.99
C MET A 270 7.18 0.66 -18.48
N ARG A 271 6.70 -0.59 -18.45
CA ARG A 271 7.45 -1.75 -18.96
C ARG A 271 7.85 -1.55 -20.41
N ALA A 272 6.94 -1.12 -21.28
CA ALA A 272 7.25 -0.86 -22.68
C ALA A 272 8.37 0.21 -22.85
N ARG A 273 8.37 1.23 -22.00
CA ARG A 273 9.35 2.33 -22.03
C ARG A 273 10.70 1.98 -21.42
N THR A 274 10.72 1.11 -20.42
CA THR A 274 11.94 0.85 -19.64
C THR A 274 12.63 -0.46 -19.98
N LEU A 275 11.94 -1.41 -20.61
CA LEU A 275 12.53 -2.68 -21.07
C LEU A 275 13.80 -2.55 -21.93
N PRO A 276 13.99 -1.50 -22.77
CA PRO A 276 15.24 -1.34 -23.52
C PRO A 276 16.49 -1.13 -22.65
N PHE A 277 16.35 -0.79 -21.36
CA PHE A 277 17.48 -0.51 -20.48
C PHE A 277 17.37 -1.11 -19.07
N LEU A 278 16.17 -1.53 -18.64
CA LEU A 278 15.98 -2.37 -17.46
C LEU A 278 15.85 -3.82 -17.89
N ASP A 279 16.63 -4.69 -17.25
CA ASP A 279 16.56 -6.13 -17.47
C ASP A 279 15.15 -6.69 -17.16
N PRO A 280 14.67 -7.71 -17.90
CA PRO A 280 13.36 -8.33 -17.67
C PRO A 280 13.08 -8.77 -16.23
N SER A 281 14.11 -9.09 -15.43
CA SER A 281 13.96 -9.46 -14.01
C SER A 281 13.50 -8.32 -13.09
N TYR A 282 13.34 -7.09 -13.60
CA TYR A 282 12.65 -6.02 -12.87
C TYR A 282 11.13 -6.14 -12.92
N PHE A 283 10.57 -6.93 -13.83
CA PHE A 283 9.13 -7.08 -13.99
C PHE A 283 8.69 -8.44 -13.47
N GLU A 284 7.43 -8.53 -13.04
CA GLU A 284 6.85 -9.85 -12.78
C GLU A 284 6.86 -10.66 -14.08
N ALA A 285 7.24 -11.93 -13.98
CA ALA A 285 7.08 -12.85 -15.10
C ALA A 285 5.60 -12.83 -15.49
N ASP A 286 5.33 -12.67 -16.79
CA ASP A 286 3.99 -12.92 -17.31
C ASP A 286 3.67 -14.35 -16.88
N ALA A 287 2.59 -14.54 -16.11
CA ALA A 287 2.12 -15.88 -15.80
C ALA A 287 2.03 -16.61 -17.13
N GLU A 288 2.80 -17.70 -17.30
CA GLU A 288 2.76 -18.45 -18.55
C GLU A 288 1.28 -18.76 -18.82
N PRO A 289 0.79 -18.56 -20.06
CA PRO A 289 -0.53 -19.05 -20.38
C PRO A 289 -0.50 -20.54 -20.07
N GLU A 290 -1.27 -20.98 -19.07
CA GLU A 290 -1.41 -22.39 -18.75
C GLU A 290 -1.61 -23.11 -20.07
N SER A 291 -0.57 -23.83 -20.47
CA SER A 291 -0.57 -24.66 -21.65
C SER A 291 -1.79 -25.55 -21.54
N ALA A 292 -2.61 -25.52 -22.58
CA ALA A 292 -3.80 -26.32 -22.74
C ALA A 292 -3.51 -27.80 -22.44
N SER A 293 -3.73 -28.21 -21.20
CA SER A 293 -3.88 -29.59 -20.77
C SER A 293 -4.92 -29.56 -19.66
N GLY A 294 -6.08 -30.13 -19.98
CA GLY A 294 -7.35 -29.91 -19.29
C GLY A 294 -7.29 -30.10 -17.78
N ASP A 295 -7.71 -29.05 -17.07
CA ASP A 295 -8.90 -29.09 -16.24
C ASP A 295 -9.47 -27.66 -16.18
N GLY A 296 -10.76 -27.52 -16.49
CA GLY A 296 -11.36 -26.28 -16.97
C GLY A 296 -11.42 -25.15 -15.94
N VAL A 297 -10.64 -24.09 -16.15
CA VAL A 297 -11.01 -22.70 -15.86
C VAL A 297 -10.51 -21.81 -17.00
N THR A 298 -11.36 -21.59 -18.01
CA THR A 298 -11.03 -20.77 -19.18
C THR A 298 -10.93 -19.27 -18.84
N ARG A 299 -10.00 -18.62 -19.53
CA ARG A 299 -9.60 -17.20 -19.61
C ARG A 299 -10.72 -16.22 -20.04
N ALA A 300 -11.91 -16.34 -19.49
CA ALA A 300 -13.12 -15.61 -19.93
C ALA A 300 -13.75 -14.69 -18.85
N GLN A 301 -13.01 -14.26 -17.83
CA GLN A 301 -13.53 -13.33 -16.80
C GLN A 301 -12.77 -11.98 -16.77
N LEU A 302 -12.34 -11.52 -17.94
CA LEU A 302 -11.95 -10.11 -18.16
C LEU A 302 -12.91 -9.40 -19.14
N ARG A 303 -14.06 -10.01 -19.44
CA ARG A 303 -15.22 -9.37 -20.08
C ARG A 303 -16.50 -10.03 -19.54
N GLU A 304 -17.41 -9.18 -19.05
CA GLU A 304 -18.74 -9.49 -18.46
C GLU A 304 -18.63 -10.22 -17.12
N VAL A 305 -19.05 -9.69 -15.97
CA VAL A 305 -20.04 -8.68 -15.55
C VAL A 305 -19.42 -7.87 -14.42
#